data_AF-A0A3D3CUR0-F1
#
_entry.id   AF-A0A3D3CUR0-F1
#
_cell.length_a   1.000
_cell.length_b   1.000
_cell.length_c   1.000
_cell.angle_alpha   90.00
_cell.angle_beta   90.00
_cell.angle_gamma   90.00
#
_symmetry.space_group_name_H-M   'P 1'
#
loop_
_entity.id
_entity.type
_entity.pdbx_description
1 polymer ?
#
loop_
_entity_poly.entity_id
_entity_poly.type
_entity_poly.pdbx_seq_one_letter_code
_entity_poly.pdbx_strand_id
1 'polypeptide(L)'
;MKANLIRRITLAIILVSCISMFSCKKDTAATSGTTTANLSTAGDDQQQVSNESDIISNDANTALNGQSDFSGSLSSSVSLTGNTEVNSVNENTQVSSLVNVHQFICDATISYDTSNNQRTITIVYDGTNCWGNRTRTGTVIISLPYGQHWKDAGATATVTIDTLTITRLRDGKSIVLNGTKTITNVSGGLLKDLATLQTITHTITGSLKVDFESGISRTWNVSKQRVFTYDNGIVIATTGTYSDGTDNNIAEWGTNRFGETFKSLISTPKVIRQDCDFRLVSGQNTVKSDKGTSVITYGLDAAGEPTGCPGSGTYYFKLVWTGANGNTFTIIRPY
;
A
#
# COMPACT_ATOMS: atom_id res chain seq x y z
N MET A 1 -60.80 45.90 -43.61
CA MET A 1 -59.85 44.77 -43.61
C MET A 1 -58.36 45.18 -43.66
N LYS A 2 -57.95 46.36 -43.14
CA LYS A 2 -56.53 46.79 -43.12
C LYS A 2 -55.97 47.13 -41.72
N ALA A 3 -56.77 47.01 -40.65
CA ALA A 3 -56.35 47.38 -39.29
C ALA A 3 -55.82 46.21 -38.44
N ASN A 4 -56.05 44.95 -38.85
CA ASN A 4 -55.63 43.76 -38.07
C ASN A 4 -54.26 43.18 -38.48
N LEU A 5 -53.66 43.67 -39.58
CA LEU A 5 -52.36 43.22 -40.05
C LEU A 5 -51.20 44.00 -39.40
N ILE A 6 -51.41 45.30 -39.11
CA ILE A 6 -50.39 46.14 -38.47
C ILE A 6 -50.16 45.73 -37.00
N ARG A 7 -51.22 45.32 -36.28
CA ARG A 7 -51.12 44.94 -34.87
C ARG A 7 -50.41 43.61 -34.61
N ARG A 8 -50.30 42.73 -35.62
CA ARG A 8 -49.56 41.45 -35.51
C ARG A 8 -48.09 41.56 -35.89
N ILE A 9 -47.69 42.61 -36.62
CA ILE A 9 -46.29 42.86 -36.98
C ILE A 9 -45.56 43.62 -35.86
N THR A 10 -46.24 44.46 -35.08
CA THR A 10 -45.62 45.19 -33.96
C THR A 10 -45.30 44.30 -32.74
N LEU A 11 -45.97 43.16 -32.59
CA LEU A 11 -45.71 42.21 -31.49
C LEU A 11 -44.61 41.19 -31.81
N ALA A 12 -44.21 41.07 -33.08
CA ALA A 12 -43.14 40.15 -33.51
C ALA A 12 -41.74 40.82 -33.51
N ILE A 13 -41.65 42.15 -33.46
CA ILE A 13 -40.38 42.89 -33.51
C ILE A 13 -39.82 43.20 -32.10
N ILE A 14 -40.63 43.09 -31.05
CA ILE A 14 -40.18 43.31 -29.66
C ILE A 14 -39.56 42.03 -29.04
N LEU A 15 -39.71 40.85 -29.69
CA LEU A 15 -39.15 39.60 -29.17
C LEU A 15 -37.76 39.25 -29.72
N VAL A 16 -37.18 40.07 -30.62
CA VAL A 16 -35.92 39.73 -31.36
C VAL A 16 -34.82 40.78 -31.15
N SER A 17 -34.84 41.53 -30.04
CA SER A 17 -33.82 42.55 -29.73
C SER A 17 -33.09 42.36 -28.39
N CYS A 18 -33.21 41.19 -27.74
CA CYS A 18 -32.48 40.86 -26.51
C CYS A 18 -31.45 39.72 -26.70
N ILE A 19 -30.78 39.66 -27.85
CA ILE A 19 -29.61 38.77 -28.04
C ILE A 19 -28.44 39.60 -28.57
N SER A 20 -27.83 40.40 -27.69
CA SER A 20 -26.42 40.71 -27.78
C SER A 20 -25.92 41.33 -26.48
N MET A 21 -24.82 40.77 -25.99
CA MET A 21 -23.93 41.29 -24.96
C MET A 21 -24.39 41.14 -23.50
N PHE A 22 -24.03 39.98 -22.91
CA PHE A 22 -23.13 39.90 -21.75
C PHE A 22 -22.43 38.53 -21.77
N SER A 23 -21.50 38.35 -22.71
CA SER A 23 -20.44 37.35 -22.60
C SER A 23 -19.30 37.97 -21.81
N CYS A 24 -19.43 37.88 -20.50
CA CYS A 24 -18.33 37.80 -19.54
C CYS A 24 -18.93 37.08 -18.34
N LYS A 25 -19.09 35.75 -18.46
CA LYS A 25 -18.96 34.93 -17.26
C LYS A 25 -17.53 35.15 -16.83
N LYS A 26 -17.36 36.05 -15.85
CA LYS A 26 -16.22 36.06 -14.95
C LYS A 26 -15.91 34.61 -14.63
N ASP A 27 -14.70 34.17 -14.93
CA ASP A 27 -14.18 32.90 -14.46
C ASP A 27 -14.38 32.88 -12.94
N THR A 28 -15.46 32.23 -12.52
CA THR A 28 -15.60 31.79 -11.14
C THR A 28 -14.55 30.72 -11.04
N ALA A 29 -13.36 31.14 -10.60
CA ALA A 29 -12.28 30.25 -10.24
C ALA A 29 -12.88 29.03 -9.54
N ALA A 30 -12.59 27.85 -10.08
CA ALA A 30 -12.90 26.57 -9.48
C ALA A 30 -12.27 26.54 -8.08
N THR A 31 -13.02 26.99 -7.09
CA THR A 31 -12.55 27.09 -5.70
C THR A 31 -13.76 26.81 -4.83
N SER A 32 -13.88 25.55 -4.40
CA SER A 32 -14.60 25.05 -3.21
C SER A 32 -15.26 23.66 -3.39
N GLY A 33 -15.35 23.13 -4.62
CA GLY A 33 -15.82 21.74 -4.83
C GLY A 33 -14.71 20.68 -4.79
N THR A 34 -13.46 21.11 -4.98
CA THR A 34 -12.31 20.22 -5.23
C THR A 34 -11.59 19.77 -3.96
N THR A 35 -11.78 20.42 -2.81
CA THR A 35 -10.95 20.15 -1.61
C THR A 35 -11.36 18.87 -0.86
N THR A 36 -12.65 18.66 -0.61
CA THR A 36 -13.13 17.50 0.15
C THR A 36 -12.96 16.19 -0.62
N ALA A 37 -13.31 16.16 -1.91
CA ALA A 37 -13.14 14.98 -2.76
C ALA A 37 -11.67 14.62 -3.00
N ASN A 38 -10.78 15.63 -3.07
CA ASN A 38 -9.36 15.40 -3.17
C ASN A 38 -8.80 14.75 -1.91
N LEU A 39 -9.16 15.26 -0.72
CA LEU A 39 -8.69 14.68 0.54
C LEU A 39 -9.18 13.24 0.74
N SER A 40 -10.44 12.94 0.42
CA SER A 40 -10.94 11.57 0.50
C SER A 40 -10.21 10.63 -0.46
N THR A 41 -9.97 11.08 -1.69
CA THR A 41 -9.29 10.27 -2.71
C THR A 41 -7.81 10.10 -2.39
N ALA A 42 -7.13 11.17 -1.96
CA ALA A 42 -5.74 11.12 -1.55
C ALA A 42 -5.54 10.24 -0.31
N GLY A 43 -6.47 10.26 0.65
CA GLY A 43 -6.45 9.36 1.80
C GLY A 43 -6.65 7.90 1.41
N ASP A 44 -7.56 7.61 0.49
CA ASP A 44 -7.81 6.26 -0.05
C ASP A 44 -6.59 5.75 -0.86
N ASP A 45 -5.98 6.60 -1.69
CA ASP A 45 -4.74 6.30 -2.41
C ASP A 45 -3.59 6.03 -1.44
N GLN A 46 -3.43 6.88 -0.43
CA GLN A 46 -2.40 6.73 0.59
C GLN A 46 -2.55 5.41 1.34
N GLN A 47 -3.77 5.07 1.73
CA GLN A 47 -4.08 3.82 2.38
C GLN A 47 -3.64 2.64 1.51
N GLN A 48 -4.03 2.63 0.23
CA GLN A 48 -3.74 1.55 -0.69
C GLN A 48 -2.24 1.41 -0.94
N VAL A 49 -1.57 2.47 -1.36
CA VAL A 49 -0.12 2.43 -1.67
C VAL A 49 0.68 2.06 -0.43
N SER A 50 0.36 2.62 0.74
CA SER A 50 1.09 2.33 1.99
C SER A 50 0.92 0.87 2.40
N ASN A 51 -0.29 0.31 2.26
CA ASN A 51 -0.57 -1.09 2.55
C ASN A 51 0.19 -2.02 1.59
N GLU A 52 0.10 -1.80 0.28
CA GLU A 52 0.81 -2.64 -0.71
C GLU A 52 2.33 -2.51 -0.59
N SER A 53 2.82 -1.30 -0.33
CA SER A 53 4.21 -1.05 0.02
C SER A 53 4.63 -1.93 1.21
N ASP A 54 3.81 -2.00 2.26
CA ASP A 54 4.10 -2.83 3.42
C ASP A 54 4.04 -4.34 3.11
N ILE A 55 3.05 -4.78 2.34
CA ILE A 55 2.91 -6.18 1.92
C ILE A 55 4.11 -6.64 1.09
N ILE A 56 4.55 -5.86 0.10
CA ILE A 56 5.74 -6.20 -0.72
C ILE A 56 6.99 -6.40 0.15
N SER A 57 7.13 -5.58 1.21
CA SER A 57 8.25 -5.75 2.14
C SER A 57 8.09 -6.98 3.05
N ASN A 58 6.86 -7.42 3.35
CA ASN A 58 6.60 -8.70 4.01
C ASN A 58 6.96 -9.86 3.07
N ASP A 59 6.47 -9.82 1.83
CA ASP A 59 6.74 -10.81 0.79
C ASP A 59 8.25 -11.01 0.58
N ALA A 60 8.99 -9.90 0.51
CA ALA A 60 10.44 -9.94 0.39
C ALA A 60 11.13 -10.58 1.61
N ASN A 61 10.71 -10.21 2.82
CA ASN A 61 11.26 -10.80 4.04
C ASN A 61 10.95 -12.29 4.14
N THR A 62 9.72 -12.69 3.81
CA THR A 62 9.26 -14.08 3.71
C THR A 62 10.16 -14.88 2.77
N ALA A 63 10.39 -14.37 1.55
CA ALA A 63 11.24 -15.01 0.57
C ALA A 63 12.71 -15.13 1.02
N LEU A 64 13.27 -14.08 1.64
CA LEU A 64 14.63 -14.09 2.18
C LEU A 64 14.83 -15.10 3.33
N ASN A 65 13.77 -15.41 4.09
CA ASN A 65 13.79 -16.45 5.12
C ASN A 65 13.59 -17.87 4.55
N GLY A 66 13.07 -18.00 3.32
CA GLY A 66 12.55 -19.25 2.78
C GLY A 66 13.58 -20.25 2.27
N GLN A 67 14.81 -19.82 1.94
CA GLN A 67 15.84 -20.67 1.33
C GLN A 67 17.20 -20.50 2.04
N SER A 68 17.97 -21.58 2.20
CA SER A 68 19.21 -21.61 3.01
C SER A 68 20.34 -20.76 2.46
N ASP A 69 20.54 -20.72 1.15
CA ASP A 69 21.57 -19.92 0.49
C ASP A 69 21.31 -18.43 0.64
N PHE A 70 20.06 -18.00 0.83
CA PHE A 70 19.69 -16.61 1.15
C PHE A 70 19.71 -16.35 2.65
N SER A 71 19.01 -17.18 3.42
CA SER A 71 18.81 -16.99 4.86
C SER A 71 20.06 -17.25 5.71
N GLY A 72 20.95 -18.14 5.27
CA GLY A 72 22.04 -18.69 6.09
C GLY A 72 21.58 -19.69 7.15
N SER A 73 20.36 -20.22 7.02
CA SER A 73 19.84 -21.30 7.88
C SER A 73 20.61 -22.61 7.66
N LEU A 74 20.93 -23.33 8.75
CA LEU A 74 21.64 -24.63 8.74
C LEU A 74 20.73 -25.84 8.40
N SER A 75 19.47 -25.64 8.04
CA SER A 75 18.51 -26.73 7.82
C SER A 75 18.54 -27.24 6.38
N SER A 76 18.66 -28.57 6.23
CA SER A 76 18.73 -29.37 5.01
C SER A 76 17.93 -28.77 3.85
N SER A 77 18.64 -28.41 2.79
CA SER A 77 18.10 -27.99 1.51
C SER A 77 17.05 -28.96 0.99
N VAL A 78 15.77 -28.65 1.18
CA VAL A 78 14.78 -29.03 0.18
C VAL A 78 14.98 -28.03 -0.94
N SER A 79 15.73 -28.46 -1.95
CA SER A 79 15.78 -27.81 -3.25
C SER A 79 14.36 -27.81 -3.81
N LEU A 80 13.60 -26.75 -3.57
CA LEU A 80 12.34 -26.50 -4.26
C LEU A 80 12.67 -26.00 -5.67
N THR A 81 13.13 -26.91 -6.52
CA THR A 81 13.03 -26.75 -7.97
C THR A 81 11.60 -27.11 -8.36
N GLY A 82 10.76 -26.08 -8.52
CA GLY A 82 9.39 -26.26 -9.01
C GLY A 82 8.51 -25.04 -8.76
N ASN A 83 7.63 -24.73 -9.72
CA ASN A 83 6.52 -23.78 -9.52
C ASN A 83 5.68 -24.31 -8.36
N THR A 84 5.75 -23.65 -7.21
CA THR A 84 4.86 -23.97 -6.09
C THR A 84 3.64 -23.08 -6.24
N GLU A 85 2.54 -23.64 -6.74
CA GLU A 85 1.25 -22.97 -6.76
C GLU A 85 0.77 -22.75 -5.31
N VAL A 86 0.55 -21.50 -4.96
CA VAL A 86 -0.04 -21.11 -3.67
C VAL A 86 -1.56 -21.38 -3.74
N ASN A 87 -1.93 -22.65 -3.49
CA ASN A 87 -3.24 -23.13 -2.99
C ASN A 87 -3.38 -24.67 -2.99
N SER A 88 -2.34 -25.45 -3.32
CA SER A 88 -2.44 -26.91 -3.27
C SER A 88 -2.18 -27.45 -1.86
N VAL A 89 -3.24 -27.87 -1.18
CA VAL A 89 -3.15 -28.72 0.02
C VAL A 89 -2.79 -30.13 -0.45
N ASN A 90 -1.49 -30.41 -0.61
CA ASN A 90 -1.04 -31.79 -0.77
C ASN A 90 -0.76 -32.39 0.61
N GLU A 91 -1.72 -33.20 1.09
CA GLU A 91 -1.76 -33.84 2.41
C GLU A 91 -0.66 -34.90 2.68
N ASN A 92 0.43 -34.98 1.91
CA ASN A 92 1.32 -36.15 2.00
C ASN A 92 2.82 -35.89 1.80
N THR A 93 3.37 -34.86 2.44
CA THR A 93 4.83 -34.79 2.57
C THR A 93 5.24 -34.23 3.93
N GLN A 94 5.71 -35.12 4.81
CA GLN A 94 6.41 -34.74 6.03
C GLN A 94 7.74 -34.05 5.67
N VAL A 95 7.69 -32.74 5.46
CA VAL A 95 8.86 -31.89 5.29
C VAL A 95 9.10 -31.17 6.61
N SER A 96 10.25 -31.47 7.21
CA SER A 96 10.76 -30.91 8.46
C SER A 96 10.69 -29.38 8.49
N SER A 97 9.80 -28.85 9.33
CA SER A 97 9.89 -27.63 10.18
C SER A 97 10.56 -26.34 9.66
N LEU A 98 10.72 -26.17 8.35
CA LEU A 98 10.76 -24.84 7.76
C LEU A 98 9.32 -24.35 7.75
N VAL A 99 9.04 -23.25 8.45
CA VAL A 99 7.77 -22.53 8.30
C VAL A 99 7.50 -22.47 6.81
N ASN A 100 6.37 -23.01 6.34
CA ASN A 100 6.03 -22.99 4.93
C ASN A 100 5.63 -21.55 4.57
N VAL A 101 6.63 -20.66 4.54
CA VAL A 101 6.45 -19.21 4.41
C VAL A 101 5.93 -18.84 3.01
N HIS A 102 6.05 -19.76 2.04
CA HIS A 102 5.52 -19.63 0.69
C HIS A 102 3.98 -19.53 0.66
N GLN A 103 3.26 -20.06 1.67
CA GLN A 103 1.81 -19.92 1.76
C GLN A 103 1.34 -18.49 2.14
N PHE A 104 2.25 -17.57 2.46
CA PHE A 104 1.87 -16.20 2.85
C PHE A 104 1.91 -15.18 1.71
N ILE A 105 2.64 -15.47 0.62
CA ILE A 105 2.62 -14.59 -0.55
C ILE A 105 1.43 -15.02 -1.40
N CYS A 106 0.33 -14.29 -1.27
CA CYS A 106 -0.87 -14.57 -2.05
C CYS A 106 -0.56 -14.45 -3.55
N ASP A 107 -1.15 -15.36 -4.34
CA ASP A 107 -1.29 -15.17 -5.79
C ASP A 107 0.03 -14.95 -6.52
N ALA A 108 1.07 -15.69 -6.12
CA ALA A 108 2.41 -15.53 -6.65
C ALA A 108 3.19 -16.85 -6.77
N THR A 109 4.14 -16.87 -7.69
CA THR A 109 5.19 -17.87 -7.80
C THR A 109 6.54 -17.25 -7.45
N ILE A 110 7.42 -18.04 -6.83
CA ILE A 110 8.76 -17.60 -6.39
C ILE A 110 9.82 -18.47 -7.04
N SER A 111 10.86 -17.85 -7.60
CA SER A 111 12.05 -18.53 -8.08
C SER A 111 13.32 -17.95 -7.46
N TYR A 112 14.31 -18.81 -7.23
CA TYR A 112 15.59 -18.46 -6.63
C TYR A 112 16.69 -18.69 -7.66
N ASP A 113 17.53 -17.69 -7.88
CA ASP A 113 18.73 -17.78 -8.71
C ASP A 113 19.96 -17.50 -7.83
N THR A 114 20.77 -18.55 -7.67
CA THR A 114 22.06 -18.54 -6.97
C THR A 114 23.23 -18.80 -7.92
N SER A 115 22.97 -18.83 -9.23
CA SER A 115 23.99 -19.10 -10.25
C SER A 115 24.90 -17.88 -10.47
N ASN A 116 26.12 -18.11 -10.97
CA ASN A 116 27.04 -17.05 -11.42
C ASN A 116 27.32 -15.93 -10.40
N ASN A 117 27.35 -16.26 -9.10
CA ASN A 117 27.47 -15.30 -7.99
C ASN A 117 26.32 -14.28 -7.89
N GLN A 118 25.24 -14.48 -8.65
CA GLN A 118 24.00 -13.74 -8.51
C GLN A 118 23.19 -14.36 -7.36
N ARG A 119 22.61 -13.51 -6.52
CA ARG A 119 21.68 -13.93 -5.46
C ARG A 119 20.42 -13.10 -5.61
N THR A 120 19.54 -13.60 -6.46
CA THR A 120 18.27 -12.97 -6.77
C THR A 120 17.10 -13.90 -6.51
N ILE A 121 16.02 -13.34 -5.99
CA ILE A 121 14.73 -14.01 -5.82
C ILE A 121 13.74 -13.25 -6.69
N THR A 122 13.01 -13.94 -7.55
CA THR A 122 11.97 -13.35 -8.39
C THR A 122 10.62 -13.82 -7.90
N ILE A 123 9.75 -12.88 -7.55
CA ILE A 123 8.35 -13.12 -7.22
C ILE A 123 7.52 -12.63 -8.41
N VAL A 124 6.81 -13.54 -9.06
CA VAL A 124 5.86 -13.23 -10.14
C VAL A 124 4.46 -13.33 -9.57
N TYR A 125 3.72 -12.23 -9.56
CA TYR A 125 2.33 -12.18 -9.15
C TYR A 125 1.44 -12.42 -10.37
N ASP A 126 0.52 -13.37 -10.27
CA ASP A 126 -0.34 -13.81 -11.36
C ASP A 126 -1.77 -14.18 -10.93
N GLY A 127 -2.10 -14.08 -9.63
CA GLY A 127 -3.40 -14.51 -9.15
C GLY A 127 -4.51 -13.45 -9.21
N THR A 128 -5.71 -13.95 -8.98
CA THR A 128 -6.99 -13.28 -9.28
C THR A 128 -7.77 -12.90 -8.03
N ASN A 129 -7.30 -13.26 -6.84
CA ASN A 129 -7.96 -12.97 -5.58
C ASN A 129 -7.05 -13.15 -4.35
N CYS A 130 -6.25 -12.13 -4.06
CA CYS A 130 -5.46 -12.07 -2.83
C CYS A 130 -6.36 -11.65 -1.66
N TRP A 131 -6.63 -12.61 -0.75
CA TRP A 131 -7.41 -12.42 0.48
C TRP A 131 -8.79 -11.78 0.31
N GLY A 132 -9.46 -11.97 -0.83
CA GLY A 132 -10.81 -11.46 -1.04
C GLY A 132 -10.90 -9.96 -1.31
N ASN A 133 -9.79 -9.24 -1.44
CA ASN A 133 -9.81 -7.77 -1.49
C ASN A 133 -9.11 -7.14 -2.71
N ARG A 134 -8.15 -7.82 -3.34
CA ARG A 134 -7.39 -7.28 -4.49
C ARG A 134 -6.83 -8.38 -5.39
N THR A 135 -6.42 -8.00 -6.59
CA THR A 135 -5.57 -8.81 -7.47
C THR A 135 -4.20 -8.16 -7.60
N ARG A 136 -3.16 -8.97 -7.86
CA ARG A 136 -1.79 -8.51 -8.05
C ARG A 136 -1.23 -9.16 -9.31
N THR A 137 -0.70 -8.36 -10.23
CA THR A 137 -0.02 -8.88 -11.42
C THR A 137 1.26 -8.10 -11.69
N GLY A 138 2.35 -8.79 -12.00
CA GLY A 138 3.65 -8.16 -12.26
C GLY A 138 4.77 -8.82 -11.47
N THR A 139 5.92 -8.16 -11.34
CA THR A 139 7.14 -8.81 -10.83
C THR A 139 7.82 -7.99 -9.75
N VAL A 140 8.33 -8.69 -8.73
CA VAL A 140 9.25 -8.12 -7.73
C VAL A 140 10.52 -8.95 -7.71
N ILE A 141 11.66 -8.28 -7.83
CA ILE A 141 12.99 -8.90 -7.80
C ILE A 141 13.69 -8.47 -6.53
N ILE A 142 14.17 -9.42 -5.75
CA ILE A 142 14.91 -9.21 -4.51
C ILE A 142 16.36 -9.62 -4.78
N SER A 143 17.32 -8.76 -4.45
CA SER A 143 18.73 -9.06 -4.56
C SER A 143 19.42 -8.91 -3.20
N LEU A 144 20.26 -9.88 -2.84
CA LEU A 144 21.08 -9.86 -1.64
C LEU A 144 22.56 -9.93 -2.05
N PRO A 145 23.44 -9.02 -1.59
CA PRO A 145 24.85 -9.04 -1.97
C PRO A 145 25.51 -10.39 -1.72
N TYR A 146 26.44 -10.77 -2.60
CA TYR A 146 27.20 -12.00 -2.44
C TYR A 146 27.95 -12.02 -1.10
N GLY A 147 27.94 -13.17 -0.42
CA GLY A 147 28.59 -13.36 0.88
C GLY A 147 27.82 -12.86 2.12
N GLN A 148 26.67 -12.19 1.95
CA GLN A 148 25.80 -11.83 3.08
C GLN A 148 24.68 -12.85 3.26
N HIS A 149 24.34 -13.26 4.47
CA HIS A 149 23.12 -14.01 4.72
C HIS A 149 22.07 -13.11 5.35
N TRP A 150 20.79 -13.36 5.07
CA TRP A 150 19.73 -12.52 5.61
C TRP A 150 19.71 -12.48 7.15
N LYS A 151 20.15 -13.56 7.81
CA LYS A 151 20.31 -13.61 9.27
C LYS A 151 21.37 -12.68 9.83
N ASP A 152 22.30 -12.18 9.01
CA ASP A 152 23.45 -11.41 9.49
C ASP A 152 22.99 -9.98 9.84
N ALA A 153 23.45 -9.46 10.98
CA ALA A 153 23.17 -8.07 11.34
C ALA A 153 23.82 -7.12 10.32
N GLY A 154 23.05 -6.16 9.84
CA GLY A 154 23.42 -5.25 8.76
C GLY A 154 23.21 -5.82 7.34
N ALA A 155 22.73 -7.06 7.19
CA ALA A 155 22.44 -7.62 5.87
C ALA A 155 21.40 -6.76 5.14
N THR A 156 21.66 -6.44 3.88
CA THR A 156 20.86 -5.48 3.12
C THR A 156 20.36 -6.08 1.82
N ALA A 157 19.04 -6.19 1.66
CA ALA A 157 18.40 -6.64 0.44
C ALA A 157 17.84 -5.46 -0.36
N THR A 158 18.01 -5.50 -1.68
CA THR A 158 17.37 -4.55 -2.60
C THR A 158 16.14 -5.21 -3.20
N VAL A 159 14.98 -4.56 -3.07
CA VAL A 159 13.70 -5.00 -3.63
C VAL A 159 13.32 -4.07 -4.76
N THR A 160 13.41 -4.55 -5.99
CA THR A 160 13.00 -3.85 -7.21
C THR A 160 11.60 -4.29 -7.60
N ILE A 161 10.71 -3.33 -7.71
CA ILE A 161 9.32 -3.52 -8.13
C ILE A 161 9.25 -3.12 -9.60
N ASP A 162 8.87 -4.06 -10.46
CA ASP A 162 8.72 -3.87 -11.90
C ASP A 162 7.27 -4.11 -12.30
N THR A 163 6.60 -3.03 -12.65
CA THR A 163 5.26 -3.02 -13.23
C THR A 163 4.25 -3.85 -12.42
N LEU A 164 4.29 -3.71 -11.08
CA LEU A 164 3.34 -4.40 -10.21
C LEU A 164 2.01 -3.67 -10.22
N THR A 165 1.01 -4.26 -10.85
CA THR A 165 -0.36 -3.75 -10.91
C THR A 165 -1.18 -4.33 -9.76
N ILE A 166 -1.86 -3.45 -9.02
CA ILE A 166 -2.76 -3.83 -7.92
C ILE A 166 -4.14 -3.31 -8.24
N THR A 167 -5.10 -4.21 -8.38
CA THR A 167 -6.50 -3.89 -8.67
C THR A 167 -7.37 -4.22 -7.48
N ARG A 168 -8.15 -3.28 -6.98
CA ARG A 168 -9.06 -3.51 -5.87
C ARG A 168 -10.31 -4.22 -6.34
N LEU A 169 -10.73 -5.26 -5.63
CA LEU A 169 -11.98 -5.96 -5.98
C LEU A 169 -13.23 -5.14 -5.67
N ARG A 170 -13.17 -4.23 -4.69
CA ARG A 170 -14.33 -3.41 -4.28
C ARG A 170 -14.86 -2.47 -5.36
N ASP A 171 -13.98 -1.95 -6.22
CA ASP A 171 -14.33 -0.91 -7.20
C ASP A 171 -13.58 -1.01 -8.53
N GLY A 172 -12.78 -2.05 -8.75
CA GLY A 172 -12.06 -2.30 -9.99
C GLY A 172 -10.92 -1.32 -10.28
N LYS A 173 -10.62 -0.39 -9.37
CA LYS A 173 -9.58 0.62 -9.58
C LYS A 173 -8.19 0.04 -9.37
N SER A 174 -7.26 0.50 -10.19
CA SER A 174 -5.89 0.01 -10.19
C SER A 174 -4.87 1.11 -9.92
N ILE A 175 -3.76 0.70 -9.32
CA ILE A 175 -2.49 1.43 -9.31
C ILE A 175 -1.41 0.53 -9.88
N VAL A 176 -0.40 1.11 -10.53
CA VAL A 176 0.83 0.39 -10.89
C VAL A 176 1.97 0.95 -10.05
N LEU A 177 2.69 0.06 -9.40
CA LEU A 177 3.85 0.36 -8.59
C LEU A 177 5.11 -0.03 -9.35
N ASN A 178 6.06 0.90 -9.36
CA ASN A 178 7.41 0.71 -9.84
C ASN A 178 8.38 1.28 -8.80
N GLY A 179 9.64 0.86 -8.82
CA GLY A 179 10.70 1.52 -8.05
C GLY A 179 11.52 0.55 -7.23
N THR A 180 12.22 1.08 -6.24
CA THR A 180 13.21 0.29 -5.50
C THR A 180 13.14 0.61 -4.02
N LYS A 181 13.26 -0.44 -3.21
CA LYS A 181 13.43 -0.36 -1.77
C LYS A 181 14.69 -1.09 -1.34
N THR A 182 15.23 -0.66 -0.22
CA THR A 182 16.30 -1.31 0.50
C THR A 182 15.77 -1.72 1.85
N ILE A 183 15.86 -3.01 2.18
CA ILE A 183 15.48 -3.57 3.47
C ILE A 183 16.77 -4.01 4.16
N THR A 184 17.03 -3.48 5.35
CA THR A 184 18.21 -3.86 6.15
C THR A 184 17.75 -4.68 7.36
N ASN A 185 18.32 -5.86 7.57
CA ASN A 185 18.19 -6.58 8.83
C ASN A 185 19.14 -5.95 9.86
N VAL A 186 18.64 -5.02 10.67
CA VAL A 186 19.49 -4.22 11.56
C VAL A 186 20.03 -5.04 12.73
N SER A 187 19.17 -5.82 13.39
CA SER A 187 19.57 -6.62 14.56
C SER A 187 20.18 -7.97 14.19
N GLY A 188 19.98 -8.45 12.96
CA GLY A 188 20.24 -9.84 12.59
C GLY A 188 19.13 -10.78 13.09
N GLY A 189 19.32 -12.07 12.82
CA GLY A 189 18.38 -13.15 13.12
C GLY A 189 17.42 -13.48 11.97
N LEU A 190 16.80 -14.65 12.04
CA LEU A 190 15.72 -15.08 11.16
C LEU A 190 14.41 -15.13 11.92
N LEU A 191 13.28 -15.00 11.21
CA LEU A 191 11.96 -15.03 11.86
C LEU A 191 11.68 -16.35 12.61
N LYS A 192 12.23 -17.47 12.12
CA LYS A 192 12.16 -18.76 12.80
C LYS A 192 12.85 -18.78 14.17
N ASP A 193 13.80 -17.88 14.38
CA ASP A 193 14.57 -17.76 15.62
C ASP A 193 13.98 -16.70 16.57
N LEU A 194 12.90 -16.02 16.16
CA LEU A 194 12.31 -14.89 16.89
C LEU A 194 11.84 -15.27 18.31
N ALA A 195 11.33 -16.48 18.51
CA ALA A 195 10.93 -16.96 19.83
C ALA A 195 12.10 -17.01 20.83
N THR A 196 13.32 -17.22 20.34
CA THR A 196 14.54 -17.21 21.15
C THR A 196 15.14 -15.82 21.22
N LEU A 197 15.21 -15.10 20.10
CA LEU A 197 15.80 -13.77 19.99
C LEU A 197 14.96 -12.67 20.65
N GLN A 198 13.67 -12.91 20.89
CA GLN A 198 12.65 -11.99 21.38
C GLN A 198 12.31 -10.83 20.44
N THR A 199 13.31 -10.23 19.79
CA THR A 199 13.11 -9.15 18.83
C THR A 199 14.04 -9.24 17.64
N ILE A 200 13.53 -8.85 16.47
CA ILE A 200 14.29 -8.59 15.25
C ILE A 200 13.87 -7.23 14.71
N THR A 201 14.80 -6.39 14.28
CA THR A 201 14.53 -5.05 13.76
C THR A 201 15.01 -4.91 12.32
N HIS A 202 14.13 -4.48 11.43
CA HIS A 202 14.49 -4.11 10.06
C HIS A 202 14.22 -2.63 9.80
N THR A 203 15.00 -2.02 8.90
CA THR A 203 14.68 -0.71 8.31
C THR A 203 14.34 -0.87 6.84
N ILE A 204 13.50 0.02 6.34
CA ILE A 204 13.02 0.04 4.95
C ILE A 204 13.14 1.46 4.44
N THR A 205 13.94 1.68 3.40
CA THR A 205 14.03 2.96 2.70
C THR A 205 13.81 2.77 1.20
N GLY A 206 13.31 3.76 0.48
CA GLY A 206 13.20 3.63 -0.97
C GLY A 206 12.38 4.72 -1.64
N SER A 207 12.11 4.49 -2.92
CA SER A 207 11.29 5.36 -3.75
C SER A 207 10.38 4.51 -4.64
N LEU A 208 9.09 4.88 -4.64
CA LEU A 208 8.03 4.24 -5.40
C LEU A 208 7.51 5.23 -6.43
N LYS A 209 7.46 4.83 -7.69
CA LYS A 209 6.64 5.47 -8.71
C LYS A 209 5.26 4.81 -8.69
N VAL A 210 4.23 5.61 -8.50
CA VAL A 210 2.83 5.22 -8.48
C VAL A 210 2.16 5.78 -9.74
N ASP A 211 1.72 4.88 -10.61
CA ASP A 211 0.89 5.23 -11.77
C ASP A 211 -0.57 5.02 -11.41
N PHE A 212 -1.36 6.09 -11.52
CA PHE A 212 -2.80 6.08 -11.30
C PHE A 212 -3.53 5.86 -12.62
N GLU A 213 -4.73 5.29 -12.55
CA GLU A 213 -5.61 5.03 -13.72
C GLU A 213 -5.87 6.26 -14.61
N SER A 214 -5.74 7.48 -14.07
CA SER A 214 -5.83 8.72 -14.84
C SER A 214 -4.64 8.97 -15.79
N GLY A 215 -3.68 8.04 -15.89
CA GLY A 215 -2.44 8.19 -16.64
C GLY A 215 -1.39 9.08 -15.95
N ILE A 216 -1.64 9.44 -14.69
CA ILE A 216 -0.77 10.32 -13.91
C ILE A 216 0.21 9.47 -13.10
N SER A 217 1.50 9.78 -13.20
CA SER A 217 2.56 9.20 -12.36
C SER A 217 2.97 10.13 -11.24
N ARG A 218 3.26 9.58 -10.06
CA ARG A 218 3.85 10.30 -8.92
C ARG A 218 4.96 9.50 -8.26
N THR A 219 5.88 10.19 -7.59
CA THR A 219 6.99 9.57 -6.87
C THR A 219 6.83 9.78 -5.38
N TRP A 220 6.87 8.68 -4.63
CA TRP A 220 6.69 8.63 -3.18
C TRP A 220 7.93 8.00 -2.56
N ASN A 221 8.55 8.72 -1.65
CA ASN A 221 9.67 8.21 -0.87
C ASN A 221 9.13 7.42 0.33
N VAL A 222 9.92 6.45 0.79
CA VAL A 222 9.59 5.56 1.90
C VAL A 222 10.73 5.56 2.91
N SER A 223 10.40 5.66 4.20
CA SER A 223 11.34 5.53 5.32
C SER A 223 10.62 4.94 6.54
N LYS A 224 10.83 3.66 6.81
CA LYS A 224 10.13 2.91 7.87
C LYS A 224 11.09 2.06 8.68
N GLN A 225 10.67 1.71 9.89
CA GLN A 225 11.25 0.66 10.70
C GLN A 225 10.19 -0.38 11.02
N ARG A 226 10.62 -1.65 11.05
CA ARG A 226 9.82 -2.78 11.52
C ARG A 226 10.50 -3.44 12.70
N VAL A 227 9.73 -3.66 13.75
CA VAL A 227 10.15 -4.44 14.89
C VAL A 227 9.28 -5.68 14.94
N PHE A 228 9.91 -6.83 14.81
CA PHE A 228 9.31 -8.13 15.01
C PHE A 228 9.49 -8.51 16.48
N THR A 229 8.43 -8.99 17.12
CA THR A 229 8.44 -9.52 18.48
C THR A 229 7.71 -10.85 18.54
N TYR A 230 8.03 -11.66 19.55
CA TYR A 230 7.31 -12.90 19.82
C TYR A 230 6.30 -12.71 20.97
N ASP A 231 5.02 -12.89 20.69
CA ASP A 231 3.93 -12.91 21.67
C ASP A 231 2.95 -14.02 21.28
N ASN A 232 3.27 -15.26 21.68
CA ASN A 232 2.57 -16.48 21.23
C ASN A 232 2.44 -16.62 19.70
N GLY A 233 3.36 -15.98 18.97
CA GLY A 233 3.33 -15.79 17.53
C GLY A 233 4.11 -14.54 17.13
N ILE A 234 4.35 -14.38 15.82
CA ILE A 234 5.04 -13.20 15.29
C ILE A 234 4.11 -11.99 15.33
N VAL A 235 4.56 -10.91 15.96
CA VAL A 235 3.94 -9.59 15.91
C VAL A 235 4.90 -8.62 15.22
N ILE A 236 4.41 -7.85 14.25
CA ILE A 236 5.19 -6.88 13.49
C ILE A 236 4.64 -5.49 13.76
N ALA A 237 5.44 -4.61 14.36
CA ALA A 237 5.13 -3.20 14.52
C ALA A 237 5.91 -2.37 13.50
N THR A 238 5.20 -1.58 12.69
CA THR A 238 5.81 -0.66 11.72
C THR A 238 5.66 0.79 12.16
N THR A 239 6.75 1.56 12.09
CA THR A 239 6.81 3.00 12.37
C THR A 239 7.51 3.75 11.24
N GLY A 240 7.28 5.06 11.12
CA GLY A 240 8.04 5.92 10.21
C GLY A 240 9.33 6.37 10.87
N THR A 241 10.40 6.52 10.09
CA THR A 241 11.73 6.89 10.60
C THR A 241 12.23 8.25 10.13
N TYR A 242 11.57 8.86 9.14
CA TYR A 242 11.97 10.17 8.65
C TYR A 242 11.41 11.30 9.52
N SER A 243 12.21 12.36 9.67
CA SER A 243 11.84 13.62 10.29
C SER A 243 12.39 14.76 9.44
N ASP A 244 11.60 15.81 9.28
CA ASP A 244 12.02 17.04 8.60
C ASP A 244 12.22 18.22 9.57
N GLY A 245 12.32 17.90 10.87
CA GLY A 245 12.45 18.87 11.96
C GLY A 245 11.13 19.45 12.47
N THR A 246 10.03 19.33 11.70
CA THR A 246 8.68 19.74 12.14
C THR A 246 7.81 18.53 12.43
N ASP A 247 7.78 17.59 11.50
CA ASP A 247 7.01 16.36 11.57
C ASP A 247 7.94 15.18 11.83
N ASN A 248 7.58 14.33 12.80
CA ASN A 248 8.29 13.09 13.11
C ASN A 248 7.49 11.87 12.64
N ASN A 249 8.15 10.71 12.60
CA ASN A 249 7.54 9.44 12.20
C ASN A 249 6.94 9.47 10.79
N ILE A 250 7.53 10.26 9.89
CA ILE A 250 7.13 10.28 8.48
C ILE A 250 7.55 8.94 7.86
N ALA A 251 6.55 8.22 7.35
CA ALA A 251 6.73 6.92 6.73
C ALA A 251 6.79 7.00 5.20
N GLU A 252 5.98 7.89 4.62
CA GLU A 252 5.94 8.18 3.19
C GLU A 252 5.77 9.68 2.93
N TRP A 253 6.37 10.20 1.86
CA TRP A 253 6.15 11.57 1.40
C TRP A 253 6.37 11.72 -0.10
N GLY A 254 5.75 12.71 -0.71
CA GLY A 254 5.84 12.95 -2.14
C GLY A 254 4.74 13.86 -2.65
N THR A 255 4.26 13.59 -3.86
CA THR A 255 3.12 14.28 -4.45
C THR A 255 1.94 13.33 -4.67
N ASN A 256 0.73 13.76 -4.31
CA ASN A 256 -0.48 12.96 -4.51
C ASN A 256 -0.94 13.03 -5.98
N ARG A 257 -1.98 12.27 -6.35
CA ARG A 257 -2.50 12.27 -7.73
C ARG A 257 -2.93 13.66 -8.23
N PHE A 258 -3.31 14.55 -7.32
CA PHE A 258 -3.72 15.92 -7.62
C PHE A 258 -2.55 16.90 -7.77
N GLY A 259 -1.30 16.44 -7.60
CA GLY A 259 -0.10 17.26 -7.71
C GLY A 259 0.24 18.05 -6.45
N GLU A 260 -0.42 17.75 -5.33
CA GLU A 260 -0.17 18.42 -4.05
C GLU A 260 0.91 17.66 -3.28
N THR A 261 1.78 18.40 -2.59
CA THR A 261 2.75 17.78 -1.69
C THR A 261 2.04 17.17 -0.48
N PHE A 262 2.52 16.03 -0.01
CA PHE A 262 1.98 15.40 1.19
C PHE A 262 3.06 14.68 1.99
N LYS A 263 2.75 14.47 3.27
CA LYS A 263 3.49 13.60 4.20
C LYS A 263 2.50 12.65 4.86
N SER A 264 2.87 11.39 4.99
CA SER A 264 2.12 10.36 5.71
C SER A 264 2.93 9.92 6.92
N LEU A 265 2.47 10.31 8.09
CA LEU A 265 3.07 9.98 9.37
C LEU A 265 2.40 8.73 9.92
N ILE A 266 3.16 7.78 10.44
CA ILE A 266 2.58 6.70 11.26
C ILE A 266 2.42 7.26 12.68
N SER A 267 1.22 7.75 13.01
CA SER A 267 0.89 8.35 14.31
C SER A 267 0.62 7.30 15.40
N THR A 268 0.29 6.08 15.01
CA THR A 268 0.25 4.90 15.89
C THR A 268 0.83 3.73 15.12
N PRO A 269 1.77 2.94 15.69
CA PRO A 269 2.41 1.84 14.97
C PRO A 269 1.39 0.95 14.27
N LYS A 270 1.67 0.61 13.02
CA LYS A 270 0.87 -0.38 12.30
C LYS A 270 1.25 -1.77 12.78
N VAL A 271 0.28 -2.54 13.26
CA VAL A 271 0.50 -3.85 13.86
C VAL A 271 -0.05 -4.95 12.95
N ILE A 272 0.81 -5.90 12.60
CA ILE A 272 0.45 -7.14 11.92
C ILE A 272 0.71 -8.29 12.89
N ARG A 273 -0.16 -9.30 12.93
CA ARG A 273 0.06 -10.49 13.78
C ARG A 273 -0.17 -11.80 13.05
N GLN A 274 0.62 -12.81 13.40
CA GLN A 274 0.55 -14.15 12.86
C GLN A 274 -0.78 -14.86 13.17
N ASP A 275 -1.30 -14.68 14.38
CA ASP A 275 -2.58 -15.25 14.82
C ASP A 275 -3.82 -14.59 14.16
N CYS A 276 -3.59 -13.60 13.30
CA CYS A 276 -4.59 -12.97 12.43
C CYS A 276 -4.24 -13.13 10.94
N ASP A 277 -3.63 -14.26 10.56
CA ASP A 277 -3.21 -14.56 9.19
C ASP A 277 -2.26 -13.50 8.60
N PHE A 278 -1.39 -12.94 9.43
CA PHE A 278 -0.48 -11.85 9.06
C PHE A 278 -1.18 -10.61 8.46
N ARG A 279 -2.40 -10.32 8.90
CA ARG A 279 -3.16 -9.13 8.50
C ARG A 279 -2.83 -7.93 9.39
N LEU A 280 -2.96 -6.72 8.83
CA LEU A 280 -2.86 -5.47 9.57
C LEU A 280 -4.08 -5.30 10.45
N VAL A 281 -3.90 -5.39 11.77
CA VAL A 281 -4.99 -5.45 12.77
C VAL A 281 -5.15 -4.18 13.60
N SER A 282 -4.20 -3.26 13.53
CA SER A 282 -4.33 -1.94 14.16
C SER A 282 -3.29 -0.97 13.62
N GLY A 283 -3.46 0.31 13.94
CA GLY A 283 -2.52 1.37 13.62
C GLY A 283 -3.21 2.61 13.09
N GLN A 284 -2.43 3.66 12.89
CA GLN A 284 -2.96 4.92 12.38
C GLN A 284 -1.92 5.67 11.54
N ASN A 285 -2.39 6.22 10.42
CA ASN A 285 -1.65 7.20 9.64
C ASN A 285 -2.31 8.57 9.75
N THR A 286 -1.49 9.61 9.88
CA THR A 286 -1.90 11.01 9.69
C THR A 286 -1.28 11.53 8.41
N VAL A 287 -2.11 11.89 7.43
CA VAL A 287 -1.70 12.42 6.14
C VAL A 287 -1.90 13.92 6.15
N LYS A 288 -0.81 14.67 5.97
CA LYS A 288 -0.79 16.13 5.88
C LYS A 288 -0.53 16.55 4.45
N SER A 289 -1.32 17.47 3.92
CA SER A 289 -1.08 18.17 2.65
C SER A 289 -1.41 19.66 2.78
N ASP A 290 -1.10 20.43 1.73
CA ASP A 290 -1.44 21.85 1.65
C ASP A 290 -2.96 22.12 1.72
N LYS A 291 -3.79 21.09 1.51
CA LYS A 291 -5.25 21.19 1.56
C LYS A 291 -5.88 20.78 2.87
N GLY A 292 -5.11 20.16 3.77
CA GLY A 292 -5.61 19.75 5.07
C GLY A 292 -4.95 18.49 5.62
N THR A 293 -5.54 17.99 6.69
CA THR A 293 -5.10 16.77 7.36
C THR A 293 -6.21 15.73 7.30
N SER A 294 -5.83 14.49 7.00
CA SER A 294 -6.69 13.32 7.10
C SER A 294 -6.04 12.24 7.96
N VAL A 295 -6.86 11.50 8.71
CA VAL A 295 -6.43 10.42 9.60
C VAL A 295 -7.02 9.11 9.10
N ILE A 296 -6.18 8.09 8.93
CA ILE A 296 -6.57 6.73 8.53
C ILE A 296 -6.33 5.82 9.74
N THR A 297 -7.39 5.22 10.28
CA THR A 297 -7.31 4.25 11.38
C THR A 297 -7.61 2.85 10.85
N TYR A 298 -6.81 1.87 11.23
CA TYR A 298 -6.89 0.47 10.77
C TYR A 298 -7.42 -0.46 11.87
N GLY A 299 -7.80 -1.69 11.50
CA GLY A 299 -8.20 -2.70 12.47
C GLY A 299 -9.66 -2.61 12.92
N LEU A 300 -10.54 -2.16 12.03
CA LEU A 300 -11.95 -1.89 12.38
C LEU A 300 -12.88 -2.92 11.74
N ASP A 301 -14.10 -3.00 12.27
CA ASP A 301 -15.23 -3.67 11.64
C ASP A 301 -15.96 -2.75 10.64
N ALA A 302 -17.03 -3.26 10.03
CA ALA A 302 -17.84 -2.51 9.06
C ALA A 302 -18.56 -1.29 9.67
N ALA A 303 -18.73 -1.23 10.99
CA ALA A 303 -19.29 -0.10 11.71
C ALA A 303 -18.23 0.97 12.04
N GLY A 304 -16.94 0.67 11.83
CA GLY A 304 -15.83 1.56 12.12
C GLY A 304 -15.37 1.51 13.58
N GLU A 305 -15.74 0.45 14.30
CA GLU A 305 -15.33 0.15 15.66
C GLU A 305 -14.14 -0.81 15.67
N PRO A 306 -13.25 -0.77 16.67
CA PRO A 306 -12.14 -1.71 16.78
C PRO A 306 -12.64 -3.15 16.79
N THR A 307 -12.02 -4.02 16.00
CA THR A 307 -12.37 -5.44 15.95
C THR A 307 -11.22 -6.31 16.48
N GLY A 308 -11.57 -7.52 16.92
CA GLY A 308 -10.62 -8.46 17.50
C GLY A 308 -9.70 -9.10 16.45
N CYS A 309 -8.81 -9.97 16.94
CA CYS A 309 -8.01 -10.87 16.14
C CYS A 309 -8.30 -12.33 16.56
N PRO A 310 -8.67 -13.22 15.62
CA PRO A 310 -9.00 -12.93 14.23
C PRO A 310 -10.30 -12.10 14.13
N GLY A 311 -10.33 -11.14 13.21
CA GLY A 311 -11.53 -10.34 12.93
C GLY A 311 -12.60 -11.16 12.19
N SER A 312 -13.86 -10.75 12.30
CA SER A 312 -14.95 -11.36 11.53
C SER A 312 -14.88 -10.95 10.06
N GLY A 313 -14.23 -11.76 9.22
CA GLY A 313 -14.15 -11.53 7.78
C GLY A 313 -13.12 -10.46 7.41
N THR A 314 -13.54 -9.37 6.77
CA THR A 314 -12.64 -8.33 6.24
C THR A 314 -12.38 -7.22 7.28
N TYR A 315 -11.13 -6.77 7.41
CA TYR A 315 -10.81 -5.57 8.20
C TYR A 315 -11.13 -4.29 7.43
N TYR A 316 -11.53 -3.26 8.16
CA TYR A 316 -11.91 -1.96 7.63
C TYR A 316 -11.00 -0.86 8.16
N PHE A 317 -10.76 0.14 7.33
CA PHE A 317 -10.14 1.39 7.73
C PHE A 317 -11.18 2.48 7.80
N LYS A 318 -10.97 3.42 8.73
CA LYS A 318 -11.75 4.65 8.86
C LYS A 318 -10.88 5.84 8.48
N LEU A 319 -11.28 6.54 7.41
CA LEU A 319 -10.67 7.78 6.95
C LEU A 319 -11.49 8.95 7.45
N VAL A 320 -10.89 9.84 8.24
CA VAL A 320 -11.50 11.05 8.78
C VAL A 320 -10.73 12.27 8.31
N TRP A 321 -11.41 13.29 7.81
CA TRP A 321 -10.76 14.55 7.42
C TRP A 321 -11.68 15.74 7.65
N THR A 322 -11.09 16.93 7.73
CA THR A 322 -11.84 18.18 7.86
C THR A 322 -11.87 18.88 6.50
N GLY A 323 -13.06 19.18 5.98
CA GLY A 323 -13.24 19.93 4.73
C GLY A 323 -13.08 21.44 4.93
N ALA A 324 -13.13 22.18 3.82
CA ALA A 324 -12.86 23.63 3.81
C ALA A 324 -13.74 24.48 4.74
N ASN A 325 -14.93 23.99 5.12
CA ASN A 325 -15.87 24.69 6.00
C ASN A 325 -15.77 24.25 7.47
N GLY A 326 -14.72 23.50 7.85
CA GLY A 326 -14.57 22.96 9.21
C GLY A 326 -15.42 21.71 9.50
N ASN A 327 -16.22 21.25 8.53
CA ASN A 327 -16.99 20.01 8.67
C ASN A 327 -16.07 18.79 8.66
N THR A 328 -16.30 17.88 9.60
CA THR A 328 -15.63 16.57 9.63
C THR A 328 -16.38 15.58 8.74
N PHE A 329 -15.64 14.88 7.89
CA PHE A 329 -16.14 13.83 7.03
C PHE A 329 -15.48 12.50 7.39
N THR A 330 -16.24 11.41 7.26
CA THR A 330 -15.80 10.06 7.60
C THR A 330 -16.18 9.09 6.49
N ILE A 331 -15.25 8.21 6.13
CA ILE A 331 -15.49 7.06 5.26
C ILE A 331 -14.94 5.81 5.95
N ILE A 332 -15.68 4.71 5.87
CA ILE A 332 -15.25 3.39 6.34
C ILE A 332 -15.25 2.45 5.13
N ARG A 333 -14.13 1.74 4.90
CA ARG A 333 -13.95 0.86 3.74
C ARG A 333 -13.11 -0.37 4.08
N PRO A 334 -13.36 -1.52 3.43
CA PRO A 334 -12.52 -2.70 3.60
C PRO A 334 -11.13 -2.44 3.01
N TYR A 335 -10.08 -3.07 3.54
CA TYR A 335 -8.74 -3.06 2.95
C TYR A 335 -8.05 -4.42 2.93
#